data_AF-A0A329RAK1-F1
#
_entry.id   AF-A0A329RAK1-F1
#
_cell.length_a   1.000
_cell.length_b   1.000
_cell.length_c   1.000
_cell.angle_alpha   90.00
_cell.angle_beta   90.00
_cell.angle_gamma   90.00
#
_symmetry.space_group_name_H-M   'P 1'
#
loop_
_entity.id
_entity.type
_entity.pdbx_description
1 polymer ?
#
loop_
_entity_poly.entity_id
_entity_poly.type
_entity_poly.pdbx_seq_one_letter_code
_entity_poly.pdbx_strand_id
1 'polypeptide(L)'
;MEERSEVYDKFELLYEHVKTQSRCALRCDNARELTSLCGLCEKKYGMECSLIVKHTPEQNGIPERMKRTVTGQMRCLLAHFHLPQELGAEATVTTAYYINIVPNSTKGVQVP
;
A
#
# COMPACT_ATOMS: atom_id res chain seq x y z
N MET A 1 -20.84 1.03 7.49
CA MET A 1 -19.58 0.74 6.80
C MET A 1 -19.22 2.03 6.09
N GLU A 2 -18.23 2.77 6.61
CA GLU A 2 -17.85 4.06 6.03
C GLU A 2 -17.51 3.87 4.55
N GLU A 3 -18.12 4.72 3.72
CA GLU A 3 -17.91 4.71 2.29
C GLU A 3 -16.45 5.10 2.02
N ARG A 4 -15.64 4.15 1.52
CA ARG A 4 -14.22 4.38 1.22
C ARG A 4 -14.06 5.10 -0.13
N SER A 5 -14.82 6.18 -0.33
CA SER A 5 -14.86 6.96 -1.57
C SER A 5 -13.48 7.53 -1.94
N GLU A 6 -12.64 7.82 -0.94
CA GLU A 6 -11.30 8.38 -1.12
C GLU A 6 -10.29 7.43 -1.80
N VAL A 7 -10.60 6.13 -1.91
CA VAL A 7 -9.66 5.13 -2.47
C VAL A 7 -9.21 5.54 -3.87
N TYR A 8 -10.15 6.01 -4.70
CA TYR A 8 -9.87 6.40 -6.06
C TYR A 8 -8.99 7.66 -6.12
N ASP A 9 -9.34 8.70 -5.36
CA ASP A 9 -8.59 9.96 -5.34
C ASP A 9 -7.15 9.76 -4.87
N LYS A 10 -6.95 8.95 -3.83
CA LYS A 10 -5.62 8.59 -3.34
C LYS A 10 -4.84 7.75 -4.36
N PHE A 11 -5.51 6.83 -5.05
CA PHE A 11 -4.89 6.05 -6.11
C PHE A 11 -4.45 6.92 -7.28
N GLU A 12 -5.27 7.89 -7.71
CA GLU A 12 -4.92 8.78 -8.83
C GLU A 12 -3.67 9.60 -8.52
N LEU A 13 -3.54 10.12 -7.29
CA LEU A 13 -2.32 10.79 -6.83
C LEU A 13 -1.09 9.87 -6.90
N LEU A 14 -1.23 8.61 -6.46
CA LEU A 14 -0.16 7.62 -6.54
C LEU A 14 0.20 7.31 -7.99
N TYR A 15 -0.80 7.05 -8.84
CA TYR A 15 -0.62 6.71 -10.24
C TYR A 15 0.12 7.80 -11.01
N GLU A 16 -0.28 9.06 -10.84
CA GLU A 16 0.39 10.21 -11.46
C GLU A 16 1.87 10.31 -11.06
N HIS A 17 2.21 9.91 -9.84
CA HIS A 17 3.59 9.89 -9.35
C HIS A 17 4.43 8.73 -9.95
N VAL A 18 3.83 7.55 -10.14
CA VAL A 18 4.57 6.33 -10.52
C VAL A 18 4.50 5.98 -12.02
N LYS A 19 3.57 6.57 -12.77
CA LYS A 19 3.31 6.21 -14.19
C LYS A 19 4.53 6.36 -15.12
N THR A 20 5.48 7.22 -14.78
CA THR A 20 6.72 7.42 -15.55
C THR A 20 7.85 6.49 -15.12
N GLN A 21 7.72 5.84 -13.97
CA GLN A 21 8.78 5.05 -13.34
C GLN A 21 8.66 3.54 -13.66
N SER A 22 7.44 3.04 -13.87
CA SER A 22 7.21 1.63 -14.13
C SER A 22 5.93 1.36 -14.92
N ARG A 23 5.87 0.20 -15.58
CA ARG A 23 4.65 -0.30 -16.18
C ARG A 23 3.70 -0.70 -15.04
N CYS A 24 2.68 0.13 -14.82
CA CYS A 24 1.72 -0.07 -13.74
C CYS A 24 0.78 -1.21 -14.14
N ALA A 25 0.74 -2.28 -13.33
CA ALA A 25 -0.28 -3.30 -13.36
C ALA A 25 -0.80 -3.45 -11.92
N LEU A 26 -2.11 -3.63 -11.77
CA LEU A 26 -2.76 -3.65 -10.47
C LEU A 26 -3.24 -5.06 -10.15
N ARG A 27 -2.90 -5.53 -8.96
CA ARG A 27 -3.47 -6.77 -8.40
C ARG A 27 -4.13 -6.45 -7.08
N CYS A 28 -5.42 -6.74 -6.98
CA CYS A 28 -6.24 -6.38 -5.83
C CYS A 28 -7.07 -7.55 -5.33
N ASP A 29 -7.55 -7.43 -4.09
CA ASP A 29 -8.58 -8.34 -3.60
C ASP A 29 -9.95 -8.09 -4.26
N ASN A 30 -10.88 -9.02 -4.03
CA ASN A 30 -12.23 -8.96 -4.57
C ASN A 30 -13.17 -8.02 -3.77
N ALA A 31 -12.62 -7.06 -3.00
CA ALA A 31 -13.42 -6.03 -2.35
C ALA A 31 -14.11 -5.15 -3.40
N ARG A 32 -15.31 -4.68 -3.05
CA ARG A 32 -16.18 -3.95 -3.98
C ARG A 32 -15.50 -2.68 -4.50
N GLU A 33 -14.88 -1.93 -3.60
CA GLU A 33 -14.17 -0.69 -3.92
C GLU A 33 -12.97 -0.93 -4.85
N LEU A 34 -12.25 -2.04 -4.67
CA LEU A 34 -11.09 -2.36 -5.50
C LEU A 34 -11.52 -2.92 -6.86
N THR A 35 -12.65 -3.61 -6.92
CA THR A 35 -13.25 -4.05 -8.19
C THR A 35 -13.67 -2.86 -9.04
N SER A 36 -14.32 -1.86 -8.42
CA SER A 36 -14.67 -0.60 -9.08
C SER A 36 -13.43 0.19 -9.54
N LEU A 37 -12.38 0.24 -8.70
CA LEU A 37 -11.10 0.85 -9.05
C LEU A 37 -10.47 0.17 -10.26
N CYS A 38 -10.37 -1.17 -10.26
CA CYS A 38 -9.80 -1.94 -11.36
C CYS A 38 -10.48 -1.63 -12.70
N GLY A 39 -11.83 -1.65 -12.75
CA GLY A 39 -12.56 -1.35 -13.98
C GLY A 39 -12.39 0.09 -14.46
N LEU A 40 -12.24 1.04 -13.52
CA LEU A 40 -11.94 2.43 -13.86
C LEU A 40 -10.52 2.55 -14.43
N CYS A 41 -9.54 1.91 -13.80
CA CYS A 41 -8.15 1.91 -14.25
C CYS A 41 -7.95 1.28 -15.63
N GLU A 42 -8.61 0.16 -15.91
CA GLU A 42 -8.63 -0.47 -17.24
C GLU A 42 -9.18 0.50 -18.29
N LYS A 43 -10.32 1.14 -17.99
CA LYS A 43 -11.00 2.04 -18.93
C LYS A 43 -10.26 3.35 -19.17
N LYS A 44 -9.68 3.96 -18.12
CA LYS A 44 -9.07 5.29 -18.17
C LYS A 44 -7.60 5.26 -18.56
N TYR A 45 -6.85 4.25 -18.09
CA TYR A 45 -5.40 4.19 -18.23
C TYR A 45 -4.91 3.02 -19.08
N GLY A 46 -5.79 2.10 -19.49
CA GLY A 46 -5.38 0.87 -20.18
C GLY A 46 -4.52 -0.04 -19.31
N MET A 47 -4.65 0.07 -17.98
CA MET A 47 -3.86 -0.69 -17.02
C MET A 47 -4.36 -2.13 -16.93
N GLU A 48 -3.44 -3.10 -16.83
CA GLU A 48 -3.80 -4.49 -16.56
C GLU A 48 -4.21 -4.63 -15.08
N CYS A 49 -5.44 -5.10 -14.84
CA CYS A 49 -5.96 -5.34 -13.51
C CYS A 49 -6.26 -6.83 -13.29
N SER A 50 -5.84 -7.37 -12.16
CA SER A 50 -6.09 -8.76 -11.75
C SER A 50 -6.75 -8.81 -10.38
N LEU A 51 -7.91 -9.45 -10.27
CA LEU A 51 -8.56 -9.71 -8.99
C LEU A 51 -8.16 -11.09 -8.46
N ILE A 52 -7.74 -11.17 -7.19
CA ILE A 52 -7.40 -12.46 -6.57
C ILE A 52 -8.65 -13.32 -6.37
N VAL A 53 -8.48 -14.64 -6.34
CA VAL A 53 -9.60 -15.57 -6.15
C VAL A 53 -10.22 -15.36 -4.77
N LYS A 54 -11.55 -15.49 -4.66
CA LYS A 54 -12.22 -15.40 -3.36
C LYS A 54 -11.70 -16.51 -2.44
N HIS A 55 -11.55 -16.19 -1.16
CA HIS A 55 -11.08 -17.11 -0.13
C HIS A 55 -9.65 -17.65 -0.33
N THR A 56 -8.80 -16.97 -1.11
CA THR A 56 -7.37 -17.29 -1.22
C THR A 56 -6.50 -16.19 -0.60
N PRO A 57 -6.44 -16.08 0.74
CA PRO A 57 -5.67 -15.02 1.42
C PRO A 57 -4.16 -15.10 1.14
N GLU A 58 -3.66 -16.28 0.76
CA GLU A 58 -2.26 -16.51 0.37
C GLU A 58 -1.84 -15.62 -0.82
N GLN A 59 -2.75 -15.35 -1.76
CA GLN A 59 -2.50 -14.48 -2.92
C GLN A 59 -2.32 -13.01 -2.51
N ASN A 60 -2.80 -12.62 -1.33
CA ASN A 60 -2.67 -11.29 -0.77
C ASN A 60 -1.51 -11.18 0.24
N GLY A 61 -0.67 -12.20 0.35
CA GLY A 61 0.32 -12.29 1.43
C GLY A 61 1.38 -11.19 1.40
N ILE A 62 1.81 -10.73 0.23
CA ILE A 62 2.83 -9.66 0.10
C ILE A 62 2.30 -8.32 0.63
N PRO A 63 1.20 -7.75 0.10
CA PRO A 63 0.68 -6.48 0.60
C PRO A 63 0.24 -6.57 2.06
N GLU A 64 -0.31 -7.71 2.51
CA GLU A 64 -0.66 -7.90 3.92
C GLU A 64 0.57 -7.91 4.84
N ARG A 65 1.65 -8.61 4.45
CA ARG A 65 2.90 -8.59 5.23
C ARG A 65 3.46 -7.18 5.32
N MET A 66 3.51 -6.46 4.20
CA MET A 66 3.99 -5.07 4.19
C MET A 66 3.13 -4.17 5.07
N LYS A 67 1.79 -4.30 5.00
CA LYS A 67 0.88 -3.57 5.90
C LYS A 67 1.17 -3.86 7.37
N ARG A 68 1.39 -5.13 7.74
CA ARG A 68 1.77 -5.50 9.12
C ARG A 68 3.12 -4.89 9.52
N THR A 69 4.12 -4.92 8.62
CA THR A 69 5.44 -4.28 8.86
C THR A 69 5.30 -2.79 9.11
N VAL A 70 4.58 -2.06 8.26
CA VAL A 70 4.37 -0.61 8.39
C VAL A 70 3.63 -0.29 9.69
N THR A 71 2.51 -0.97 9.97
CA THR A 71 1.76 -0.72 11.21
C THR A 71 2.55 -1.09 12.47
N GLY A 72 3.34 -2.18 12.41
CA GLY A 72 4.22 -2.59 13.51
C GLY A 72 5.29 -1.55 13.80
N GLN A 73 6.04 -1.13 12.78
CA GLN A 73 7.10 -0.13 12.92
C GLN A 73 6.54 1.24 13.33
N MET A 74 5.40 1.67 12.79
CA MET A 74 4.71 2.89 13.21
C MET A 74 4.40 2.86 14.72
N ARG A 75 3.86 1.75 15.23
CA ARG A 75 3.57 1.59 16.68
C ARG A 75 4.85 1.59 17.52
N CYS A 76 5.90 0.92 17.06
CA CYS A 76 7.19 0.93 17.72
C CYS A 76 7.79 2.34 17.78
N LEU A 77 7.67 3.12 16.69
CA LEU A 77 8.17 4.50 16.61
C LEU A 77 7.45 5.40 17.62
N LEU A 78 6.12 5.34 17.67
CA LEU A 78 5.33 6.10 18.64
C LEU A 78 5.68 5.72 20.08
N ALA A 79 5.80 4.42 20.36
CA ALA A 79 6.13 3.92 21.69
C ALA A 79 7.54 4.30 22.14
N HIS A 80 8.53 4.23 21.24
CA HIS A 80 9.92 4.53 21.54
C HIS A 80 10.14 6.00 21.92
N PHE A 81 9.42 6.91 21.25
CA PHE A 81 9.52 8.35 21.48
C PHE A 81 8.43 8.90 22.41
N HIS A 82 7.60 8.04 23.01
CA HIS A 82 6.48 8.42 23.87
C HIS A 82 5.52 9.43 23.22
N LEU A 83 5.27 9.26 21.92
CA LEU A 83 4.42 10.16 21.13
C LEU A 83 2.94 9.80 21.25
N PRO A 84 2.03 10.80 21.19
CA PRO A 84 0.59 10.56 21.18
C PRO A 84 0.15 9.83 19.90
N GLN A 85 -0.93 9.07 20.01
CA GLN A 85 -1.50 8.31 18.88
C GLN A 85 -1.98 9.21 17.73
N GLU A 86 -2.30 10.48 18.03
CA GLU A 86 -2.68 11.51 17.06
C GLU A 86 -1.62 11.72 15.97
N LEU A 87 -0.34 11.50 16.29
CA LEU A 87 0.78 11.57 15.34
C LEU A 87 0.96 10.27 14.51
N GLY A 88 -0.07 9.42 14.46
CA GLY A 88 -0.03 8.15 13.75
C GLY A 88 0.20 8.31 12.24
N ALA A 89 -0.30 9.39 11.63
CA ALA A 89 -0.10 9.68 10.22
C ALA A 89 1.38 10.01 9.93
N GLU A 90 1.99 10.91 10.70
CA GLU A 90 3.39 11.31 10.62
C GLU A 90 4.31 10.14 10.91
N ALA A 91 3.97 9.32 11.91
CA ALA A 91 4.70 8.10 12.22
C ALA A 91 4.62 7.07 11.07
N THR A 92 3.49 6.98 10.37
CA THR A 92 3.34 6.11 9.20
C THR A 92 4.21 6.60 8.04
N VAL A 93 4.22 7.90 7.76
CA VAL A 93 5.07 8.50 6.71
C VAL A 93 6.55 8.28 7.02
N THR A 94 6.95 8.53 8.27
CA THR A 94 8.34 8.30 8.73
C THR A 94 8.74 6.84 8.62
N THR A 95 7.83 5.93 8.96
CA THR A 95 8.03 4.48 8.81
C THR A 95 8.22 4.10 7.34
N ALA A 96 7.37 4.59 6.44
CA ALA A 96 7.49 4.31 5.01
C ALA A 96 8.82 4.84 4.45
N TYR A 97 9.25 6.03 4.86
CA TYR A 97 10.55 6.57 4.51
C TYR A 97 11.68 5.65 4.96
N TYR A 98 11.69 5.23 6.23
CA TYR A 98 12.70 4.34 6.78
C TYR A 98 12.78 3.00 6.04
N ILE A 99 11.64 2.38 5.75
CA ILE A 99 11.57 1.12 4.99
C ILE A 99 12.21 1.27 3.61
N ASN A 100 12.09 2.43 2.98
CA ASN A 100 12.60 2.69 1.63
C ASN A 100 14.09 3.09 1.59
N ILE A 101 14.71 3.44 2.73
CA ILE A 101 16.12 3.88 2.77
C ILE A 101 17.04 2.97 3.58
N VAL A 102 16.48 2.11 4.45
CA VAL A 102 17.29 1.23 5.30
C VAL A 102 17.46 -0.14 4.66
N PRO A 103 18.71 -0.62 4.53
CA PRO A 103 18.98 -1.94 4.01
C PRO A 103 18.25 -3.05 4.77
N ASN A 104 17.60 -3.94 4.04
CA ASN A 104 16.89 -5.07 4.63
C ASN A 104 17.70 -6.37 4.47
N SER A 105 17.89 -7.10 5.57
CA SER A 105 18.58 -8.39 5.56
C SER A 105 17.87 -9.43 4.67
N THR A 106 16.54 -9.35 4.54
CA THR A 106 15.79 -10.23 3.62
C THR A 106 16.02 -9.91 2.15
N LYS A 107 16.59 -8.72 1.84
CA LYS A 107 17.03 -8.30 0.51
C LYS A 107 18.55 -8.34 0.34
N GLY A 108 19.27 -9.07 1.20
CA GLY A 108 20.74 -9.13 1.12
C GLY A 108 21.42 -7.81 1.50
N VAL A 109 20.84 -7.07 2.45
CA VAL A 109 21.33 -5.75 2.92
C VAL A 109 21.30 -4.72 1.78
N GLN A 110 20.20 -4.70 1.03
CA GLN A 110 19.90 -3.68 0.02
C GLN A 110 18.62 -2.93 0.39
N VAL A 111 18.54 -1.68 -0.06
CA VAL A 111 17.32 -0.87 0.02
C VAL A 111 16.32 -1.34 -1.05
N PRO A 112 15.01 -1.17 -0.83
CA PRO A 112 14.00 -1.57 -1.81
C PRO A 112 14.14 -0.96 -3.18
#